data_AF-A0A199NS66-F1
#
_entry.id   AF-A0A199NS66-F1
#
_cell.length_a   1.000
_cell.length_b   1.000
_cell.length_c   1.000
_cell.angle_alpha   90.00
_cell.angle_beta   90.00
_cell.angle_gamma   90.00
#
_symmetry.space_group_name_H-M   'P 1'
#
loop_
_entity.id
_entity.type
_entity.pdbx_description
1 polymer ?
#
loop_
_entity_poly.entity_id
_entity_poly.type
_entity_poly.pdbx_seq_one_letter_code
_entity_poly.pdbx_strand_id
1 'polypeptide(L)'
;MTQYALNDRGSLEVITDDYYDTEILRLMDNLRFDREQHHDGLAHLVPEPDNPHAPGSIAVWVDGLKIARLSAEDSRRYLPAIARVVVSGHDPVVPVRVWATMRGKAGQVRLESRAVLSIARPDQLFPLNACPSRAALLPQGPTLKVLDEKDHAEYLHSILPVSGEGRVILTLEADRHRQPDGTETDSVDVLHDRRVVGRLSTQMSEQLAPVVRYAFERDKLTAAWGTIRGNAFELSLSVQTARAEDLSPAWFEQLPHGLPPLVPEQEHYELEDAYRPSHAEKHPESRRPAAPAPENPAPSS
;
A
#
# COMPACT_ATOMS: atom_id res chain seq x y z
N MET A 1 10.83 15.81 1.19
CA MET A 1 9.38 15.51 1.30
C MET A 1 9.20 14.42 2.35
N THR A 2 8.08 14.42 3.05
CA THR A 2 7.77 13.36 4.02
C THR A 2 7.22 12.14 3.29
N GLN A 3 7.63 10.94 3.67
CA GLN A 3 7.12 9.71 3.07
C GLN A 3 5.64 9.50 3.41
N TYR A 4 4.86 9.09 2.42
CA TYR A 4 3.48 8.63 2.57
C TYR A 4 3.42 7.16 2.16
N ALA A 5 3.33 6.29 3.17
CA ALA A 5 3.19 4.86 2.94
C ALA A 5 1.80 4.57 2.34
N LEU A 6 1.77 4.10 1.10
CA LEU A 6 0.54 3.65 0.46
C LEU A 6 0.13 2.30 1.03
N ASN A 7 -1.17 2.03 0.98
CA ASN A 7 -1.71 0.75 1.41
C ASN A 7 -1.16 -0.40 0.58
N ASP A 8 -0.74 -1.48 1.23
CA ASP A 8 0.06 -2.57 0.66
C ASP A 8 -0.73 -3.86 0.42
N ARG A 9 -2.07 -3.81 0.54
CA ARG A 9 -2.97 -4.96 0.33
C ARG A 9 -3.24 -5.28 -1.14
N GLY A 10 -2.18 -5.59 -1.86
CA GLY A 10 -2.24 -6.07 -3.23
C GLY A 10 -0.84 -6.29 -3.76
N SER A 11 -0.76 -6.68 -5.02
CA SER A 11 0.50 -6.76 -5.72
C SER A 11 0.37 -6.18 -7.11
N LEU A 12 1.41 -5.47 -7.54
CA LEU A 12 1.53 -4.94 -8.89
C LEU A 12 2.91 -5.28 -9.44
N GLU A 13 2.93 -6.05 -10.51
CA GLU A 13 4.16 -6.30 -11.26
C GLU A 13 4.51 -5.09 -12.13
N VAL A 14 5.77 -4.67 -12.09
CA VAL A 14 6.24 -3.50 -12.84
C VAL A 14 7.18 -3.94 -13.95
N ILE A 15 7.35 -3.07 -14.95
CA ILE A 15 8.17 -3.36 -16.13
C ILE A 15 9.64 -3.11 -15.79
N THR A 16 10.41 -4.20 -15.71
CA THR A 16 11.88 -4.23 -15.56
C THR A 16 12.54 -4.60 -16.89
N ASP A 17 12.28 -3.83 -17.94
CA ASP A 17 12.87 -4.06 -19.26
C ASP A 17 14.36 -3.69 -19.30
N ASP A 18 15.00 -3.86 -20.46
CA ASP A 18 16.43 -3.70 -20.65
C ASP A 18 16.95 -2.27 -20.44
N TYR A 19 16.05 -1.29 -20.29
CA TYR A 19 16.42 0.07 -19.91
C TYR A 19 16.93 0.18 -18.46
N TYR A 20 16.67 -0.81 -17.60
CA TYR A 20 16.98 -0.76 -16.16
C TYR A 20 18.05 -1.76 -15.72
N ASP A 21 18.66 -2.49 -16.65
CA ASP A 21 19.64 -3.54 -16.32
C ASP A 21 20.81 -3.02 -15.47
N THR A 22 21.33 -1.84 -15.79
CA THR A 22 22.49 -1.27 -15.08
C THR A 22 22.12 -0.93 -13.64
N GLU A 23 20.95 -0.34 -13.44
CA GLU A 23 20.41 0.01 -12.13
C GLU A 23 20.09 -1.24 -11.30
N ILE A 24 19.46 -2.26 -11.89
CA ILE A 24 19.14 -3.51 -11.19
C ILE A 24 20.43 -4.28 -10.82
N LEU A 25 21.44 -4.30 -11.68
CA LEU A 25 22.74 -4.89 -11.36
C LEU A 25 23.42 -4.19 -10.17
N ARG A 26 23.30 -2.85 -10.08
CA ARG A 26 23.80 -2.08 -8.93
C ARG A 26 23.02 -2.36 -7.66
N LEU A 27 21.69 -2.50 -7.75
CA LEU A 27 20.83 -2.80 -6.60
C LEU A 27 21.13 -4.17 -5.97
N MET A 28 21.42 -5.18 -6.80
CA MET A 28 21.50 -6.56 -6.35
C MET A 28 22.85 -6.97 -5.74
N ASP A 29 23.88 -6.13 -5.85
CA ASP A 29 25.26 -6.34 -5.38
C ASP A 29 25.80 -7.79 -5.50
N ASN A 30 26.63 -8.06 -6.51
CA ASN A 30 27.24 -9.38 -6.77
C ASN A 30 26.24 -10.49 -7.19
N LEU A 31 25.44 -10.21 -8.22
CA LEU A 31 24.63 -11.22 -8.90
C LEU A 31 25.48 -12.41 -9.37
N ARG A 32 24.97 -13.62 -9.09
CA ARG A 32 25.62 -14.89 -9.40
C ARG A 32 24.93 -15.52 -10.61
N PHE A 33 25.70 -16.22 -11.44
CA PHE A 33 25.16 -16.99 -12.56
C PHE A 33 24.23 -18.09 -12.07
N ASP A 34 23.12 -18.26 -12.78
CA ASP A 34 22.11 -19.30 -12.60
C ASP A 34 21.57 -19.43 -11.16
N ARG A 35 21.66 -18.35 -10.38
CA ARG A 35 21.11 -18.26 -9.04
C ARG A 35 20.30 -16.99 -8.91
N GLU A 36 18.99 -17.18 -8.77
CA GLU A 36 18.08 -16.09 -8.46
C GLU A 36 18.43 -15.48 -7.09
N GLN A 37 18.51 -14.16 -7.07
CA GLN A 37 18.67 -13.35 -5.88
C GLN A 37 17.48 -12.39 -5.79
N HIS A 38 17.17 -11.96 -4.58
CA HIS A 38 16.14 -10.96 -4.36
C HIS A 38 16.65 -9.84 -3.46
N HIS A 39 16.07 -8.66 -3.67
CA HIS A 39 16.24 -7.50 -2.84
C HIS A 39 14.85 -7.05 -2.38
N ASP A 40 14.67 -6.92 -1.06
CA ASP A 40 13.49 -6.32 -0.44
C ASP A 40 13.83 -4.89 -0.04
N GLY A 41 12.99 -3.94 -0.45
CA GLY A 41 13.22 -2.52 -0.21
C GLY A 41 11.95 -1.70 -0.20
N LEU A 42 12.13 -0.38 -0.14
CA LEU A 42 11.05 0.60 -0.24
C LEU A 42 11.14 1.30 -1.59
N ALA A 43 10.08 1.18 -2.40
CA ALA A 43 9.98 1.83 -3.69
C ALA A 43 9.30 3.20 -3.56
N HIS A 44 9.89 4.21 -4.21
CA HIS A 44 9.29 5.52 -4.42
C HIS A 44 8.62 5.55 -5.79
N LEU A 45 7.36 5.99 -5.84
CA LEU A 45 6.58 6.07 -7.07
C LEU A 45 6.59 7.50 -7.60
N VAL A 46 7.31 7.73 -8.69
CA VAL A 46 7.53 9.08 -9.23
C VAL A 46 6.78 9.23 -10.55
N PRO A 47 5.67 10.00 -10.60
CA PRO A 47 5.04 10.38 -11.86
C PRO A 47 6.01 11.18 -12.73
N GLU A 48 6.13 10.83 -14.01
CA GLU A 48 6.97 11.53 -14.98
C GLU A 48 6.07 12.08 -16.10
N PRO A 49 5.35 13.20 -15.88
CA PRO A 49 4.48 13.81 -16.89
C PRO A 49 5.26 14.25 -18.13
N ASP A 50 6.54 14.59 -17.95
CA ASP A 50 7.50 15.08 -18.92
C ASP A 50 8.36 13.99 -19.60
N ASN A 51 8.10 12.70 -19.30
CA ASN A 51 8.87 11.61 -19.90
C ASN A 51 8.67 11.58 -21.44
N PRO A 52 9.74 11.74 -22.24
CA PRO A 52 9.65 11.83 -23.70
C PRO A 52 9.32 10.49 -24.39
N HIS A 53 9.52 9.37 -23.71
CA HIS A 53 9.31 8.03 -24.24
C HIS A 53 7.97 7.42 -23.80
N ALA A 54 7.50 7.79 -22.61
CA ALA A 54 6.24 7.35 -22.04
C ALA A 54 5.62 8.46 -21.16
N PRO A 55 5.00 9.49 -21.79
CA PRO A 55 4.40 10.60 -21.05
C PRO A 55 3.37 10.12 -20.03
N GLY A 56 3.46 10.63 -18.80
CA GLY A 56 2.56 10.24 -17.71
C GLY A 56 2.80 8.85 -17.14
N SER A 57 3.97 8.24 -17.43
CA SER A 57 4.40 7.01 -16.77
C SER A 57 4.73 7.26 -15.30
N ILE A 58 4.69 6.20 -14.49
CA ILE A 58 5.11 6.23 -13.10
C ILE A 58 6.39 5.40 -12.98
N ALA A 59 7.51 6.07 -12.70
CA ALA A 59 8.79 5.44 -12.46
C ALA A 59 8.87 4.87 -11.05
N VAL A 60 9.62 3.78 -10.90
CA VAL A 60 9.85 3.08 -9.63
C VAL A 60 11.31 3.23 -9.26
N TRP A 61 11.55 3.87 -8.12
CA TRP A 61 12.90 4.11 -7.60
C TRP A 61 13.13 3.34 -6.31
N VAL A 62 14.26 2.65 -6.21
CA VAL A 62 14.69 1.90 -5.01
C VAL A 62 16.15 2.27 -4.74
N ASP A 63 16.47 2.64 -3.50
CA ASP A 63 17.82 3.07 -3.09
C ASP A 63 18.43 4.14 -4.02
N GLY A 64 17.58 5.06 -4.53
CA GLY A 64 18.00 6.13 -5.46
C GLY A 64 18.26 5.68 -6.90
N LEU A 65 17.92 4.43 -7.26
CA LEU A 65 18.07 3.88 -8.61
C LEU A 65 16.70 3.69 -9.27
N LYS A 66 16.54 4.16 -10.52
CA LYS A 66 15.34 3.93 -11.34
C LYS A 66 15.38 2.50 -11.88
N ILE A 67 14.64 1.59 -11.26
CA ILE A 67 14.72 0.15 -11.56
C ILE A 67 13.60 -0.37 -12.46
N ALA A 68 12.51 0.39 -12.58
CA ALA A 68 11.34 -0.02 -13.33
C ALA A 68 10.42 1.16 -13.61
N ARG A 69 9.34 0.87 -14.33
CA ARG A 69 8.16 1.73 -14.46
C ARG A 69 6.89 0.89 -14.41
N LEU A 70 5.77 1.51 -14.06
CA LEU A 70 4.46 0.88 -14.24
C LEU A 70 4.15 0.70 -15.75
N SER A 71 3.27 -0.25 -16.05
CA SER A 71 2.71 -0.38 -17.40
C SER A 71 1.95 0.89 -17.79
N ALA A 72 1.67 1.09 -19.08
CA ALA A 72 0.87 2.25 -19.52
C ALA A 72 -0.57 2.18 -18.97
N GLU A 73 -1.11 0.97 -18.81
CA GLU A 73 -2.43 0.77 -18.22
C GLU A 73 -2.42 1.10 -16.73
N ASP A 74 -1.47 0.55 -15.98
CA ASP A 74 -1.38 0.79 -14.55
C ASP A 74 -0.99 2.22 -14.23
N SER A 75 -0.10 2.84 -15.02
CA SER A 75 0.23 4.26 -14.87
C SER A 75 -1.06 5.11 -14.94
N ARG A 76 -1.91 4.90 -15.96
CA ARG A 76 -3.19 5.62 -16.06
C ARG A 76 -4.12 5.37 -14.86
N ARG A 77 -4.16 4.14 -14.35
CA ARG A 77 -5.03 3.76 -13.23
C ARG A 77 -4.56 4.32 -11.89
N TYR A 78 -3.25 4.36 -11.66
CA TYR A 78 -2.66 4.79 -10.39
C TYR A 78 -2.35 6.30 -10.37
N LEU A 79 -2.15 6.95 -11.53
CA LEU A 79 -1.71 8.34 -11.61
C LEU A 79 -2.57 9.31 -10.80
N PRO A 80 -3.93 9.31 -10.84
CA PRO A 80 -4.72 10.25 -10.06
C PRO A 80 -4.44 10.14 -8.54
N ALA A 81 -4.29 8.92 -8.04
CA ALA A 81 -4.01 8.66 -6.63
C ALA A 81 -2.58 9.04 -6.24
N ILE A 82 -1.59 8.68 -7.05
CA ILE A 82 -0.17 9.00 -6.79
C ILE A 82 0.05 10.51 -6.90
N ALA A 83 -0.51 11.17 -7.92
CA ALA A 83 -0.43 12.61 -8.12
C ALA A 83 -0.98 13.39 -6.93
N ARG A 84 -2.12 12.94 -6.37
CA ARG A 84 -2.70 13.52 -5.15
C ARG A 84 -1.73 13.54 -3.99
N VAL A 85 -0.95 12.47 -3.80
CA VAL A 85 0.06 12.37 -2.73
C VAL A 85 1.19 13.37 -2.97
N VAL A 86 1.70 13.42 -4.22
CA VAL A 86 2.78 14.32 -4.63
C VAL A 86 2.38 15.79 -4.46
N VAL A 87 1.21 16.19 -4.95
CA VAL A 87 0.70 17.57 -4.82
C VAL A 87 0.37 17.92 -3.37
N SER A 88 0.10 16.94 -2.52
CA SER A 88 -0.03 17.14 -1.06
C SER A 88 1.32 17.37 -0.37
N GLY A 89 2.44 17.35 -1.11
CA GLY A 89 3.79 17.56 -0.58
C GLY A 89 4.47 16.31 -0.01
N HIS A 90 3.91 15.13 -0.27
CA HIS A 90 4.42 13.87 0.25
C HIS A 90 5.04 12.99 -0.84
N ASP A 91 5.91 12.08 -0.42
CA ASP A 91 6.61 11.13 -1.26
C ASP A 91 5.93 9.74 -1.17
N PRO A 92 5.21 9.28 -2.21
CA PRO A 92 4.46 8.02 -2.18
C PRO A 92 5.40 6.82 -2.20
N VAL A 93 5.34 6.01 -1.14
CA VAL A 93 6.22 4.85 -0.96
C VAL A 93 5.44 3.54 -0.75
N VAL A 94 5.98 2.45 -1.29
CA VAL A 94 5.44 1.08 -1.13
C VAL A 94 6.56 0.06 -0.96
N PRO A 95 6.36 -1.02 -0.19
CA PRO A 95 7.30 -2.14 -0.20
C PRO A 95 7.45 -2.72 -1.61
N VAL A 96 8.65 -3.14 -1.95
CA VAL A 96 8.94 -3.80 -3.24
C VAL A 96 9.83 -5.00 -2.99
N ARG A 97 9.58 -6.05 -3.77
CA ARG A 97 10.51 -7.17 -3.93
C ARG A 97 10.97 -7.22 -5.37
N VAL A 98 12.29 -7.21 -5.55
CA VAL A 98 12.94 -7.34 -6.85
C VAL A 98 13.64 -8.68 -6.89
N TRP A 99 13.50 -9.42 -7.98
CA TRP A 99 14.24 -10.64 -8.27
C TRP A 99 15.12 -10.41 -9.49
N ALA A 100 16.31 -10.99 -9.46
CA ALA A 100 17.22 -10.95 -10.58
C ALA A 100 18.06 -12.24 -10.66
N THR A 101 18.36 -12.67 -11.88
CA THR A 101 19.30 -13.76 -12.15
C THR A 101 20.11 -13.47 -13.40
N MET A 102 21.38 -13.89 -13.39
CA MET A 102 22.25 -13.82 -14.54
C MET A 102 22.24 -15.16 -15.27
N ARG A 103 21.79 -15.15 -16.53
CA ARG A 103 21.75 -16.34 -17.40
C ARG A 103 22.82 -16.24 -18.48
N GLY A 104 23.55 -17.33 -18.69
CA GLY A 104 24.35 -17.51 -19.90
C GLY A 104 23.58 -18.34 -20.92
N LYS A 105 23.31 -17.81 -22.12
CA LYS A 105 22.79 -18.60 -23.25
C LYS A 105 23.58 -18.30 -24.51
N ALA A 106 24.13 -19.34 -25.14
CA ALA A 106 24.88 -19.25 -26.40
C ALA A 106 26.00 -18.19 -26.42
N GLY A 107 26.74 -18.05 -25.31
CA GLY A 107 27.84 -17.08 -25.20
C GLY A 107 27.41 -15.65 -24.87
N GLN A 108 26.11 -15.39 -24.71
CA GLN A 108 25.59 -14.11 -24.23
C GLN A 108 25.16 -14.22 -22.77
N VAL A 109 25.57 -13.24 -21.97
CA VAL A 109 25.14 -13.07 -20.58
C VAL A 109 23.93 -12.14 -20.56
N ARG A 110 22.85 -12.56 -19.93
CA ARG A 110 21.57 -11.83 -19.87
C ARG A 110 21.08 -11.72 -18.44
N LEU A 111 20.69 -10.51 -18.03
CA LEU A 111 19.92 -10.28 -16.82
C LEU A 111 18.44 -10.64 -17.06
N GLU A 112 17.90 -11.56 -16.28
CA GLU A 112 16.47 -11.75 -16.14
C GLU A 112 16.06 -11.12 -14.81
N SER A 113 15.08 -10.22 -14.84
CA SER A 113 14.63 -9.48 -13.67
C SER A 113 13.11 -9.41 -13.61
N ARG A 114 12.60 -9.25 -12.39
CA ARG A 114 11.18 -9.07 -12.07
C ARG A 114 11.08 -8.18 -10.85
N ALA A 115 10.11 -7.28 -10.79
CA ALA A 115 9.82 -6.53 -9.58
C ALA A 115 8.31 -6.49 -9.30
N VAL A 116 7.95 -6.66 -8.04
CA VAL A 116 6.55 -6.64 -7.57
C VAL A 116 6.44 -5.66 -6.41
N LEU A 117 5.58 -4.66 -6.58
CA LEU A 117 5.19 -3.71 -5.54
C LEU A 117 4.10 -4.35 -4.67
N SER A 118 4.19 -4.18 -3.35
CA SER A 118 3.09 -4.43 -2.43
C SER A 118 2.23 -3.17 -2.35
N ILE A 119 1.22 -3.10 -3.22
CA ILE A 119 0.35 -1.94 -3.38
C ILE A 119 -1.09 -2.40 -3.60
N ALA A 120 -2.02 -1.79 -2.86
CA ALA A 120 -3.45 -2.01 -3.02
C ALA A 120 -3.95 -1.46 -4.36
N ARG A 121 -5.13 -1.90 -4.78
CA ARG A 121 -5.79 -1.37 -5.98
C ARG A 121 -6.01 0.15 -5.84
N PRO A 122 -6.09 0.92 -6.94
CA PRO A 122 -6.24 2.37 -6.87
C PRO A 122 -7.41 2.85 -6.00
N ASP A 123 -8.55 2.16 -6.05
CA ASP A 123 -9.77 2.43 -5.27
C ASP A 123 -9.64 2.12 -3.77
N GLN A 124 -8.48 1.59 -3.34
CA GLN A 124 -8.22 1.13 -1.98
C GLN A 124 -6.93 1.73 -1.38
N LEU A 125 -6.26 2.65 -2.09
CA LEU A 125 -5.04 3.30 -1.61
C LEU A 125 -5.28 4.21 -0.41
N PHE A 126 -6.46 4.82 -0.35
CA PHE A 126 -6.85 5.77 0.68
C PHE A 126 -8.11 5.27 1.40
N PRO A 127 -8.31 5.70 2.66
CA PRO A 127 -9.57 5.43 3.34
C PRO A 127 -10.70 6.26 2.73
N LEU A 128 -11.92 5.71 2.78
CA LEU A 128 -13.15 6.37 2.34
C LEU A 128 -13.53 7.57 3.24
N ASN A 129 -13.05 7.58 4.47
CA ASN A 129 -13.27 8.64 5.44
C ASN A 129 -11.95 9.22 5.95
N ALA A 130 -11.99 10.47 6.42
CA ALA A 130 -10.81 11.15 6.94
C ALA A 130 -10.40 10.58 8.30
N CYS A 131 -9.09 10.42 8.51
CA CYS A 131 -8.57 10.10 9.84
C CYS A 131 -8.79 11.30 10.78
N PRO A 132 -9.40 11.12 11.98
CA PRO A 132 -9.57 12.21 12.93
C PRO A 132 -8.24 12.89 13.27
N SER A 133 -8.20 14.22 13.33
CA SER A 133 -6.96 15.00 13.52
C SER A 133 -6.23 14.69 14.84
N ARG A 134 -6.96 14.24 15.86
CA ARG A 134 -6.42 13.82 17.17
C ARG A 134 -6.37 12.30 17.33
N ALA A 135 -6.26 11.54 16.25
CA ALA A 135 -6.09 10.10 16.35
C ALA A 135 -4.61 9.67 16.42
N ALA A 136 -4.34 8.62 17.18
CA ALA A 136 -3.14 7.81 17.13
C ALA A 136 -3.47 6.56 16.31
N LEU A 137 -2.82 6.37 15.15
CA LEU A 137 -3.11 5.23 14.29
C LEU A 137 -2.30 4.02 14.76
N LEU A 138 -2.99 2.90 14.98
CA LEU A 138 -2.35 1.62 15.27
C LEU A 138 -1.60 1.12 14.02
N PRO A 139 -0.40 0.53 14.18
CA PRO A 139 0.27 -0.16 13.10
C PRO A 139 -0.64 -1.25 12.54
N GLN A 140 -0.64 -1.44 11.22
CA GLN A 140 -1.40 -2.52 10.61
C GLN A 140 -0.86 -3.88 11.08
N GLY A 141 -1.76 -4.86 11.20
CA GLY A 141 -1.43 -6.21 11.67
C GLY A 141 -2.50 -7.22 11.26
N PRO A 142 -2.73 -8.29 12.03
CA PRO A 142 -3.76 -9.27 11.71
C PRO A 142 -5.15 -8.61 11.58
N THR A 143 -6.00 -9.26 10.79
CA THR A 143 -7.38 -8.82 10.59
C THR A 143 -8.26 -9.35 11.72
N LEU A 144 -8.94 -8.44 12.42
CA LEU A 144 -9.90 -8.72 13.48
C LEU A 144 -11.31 -8.51 12.92
N LYS A 145 -12.21 -9.49 13.12
CA LYS A 145 -13.61 -9.36 12.72
C LYS A 145 -14.35 -8.42 13.69
N VAL A 146 -15.14 -7.50 13.15
CA VAL A 146 -16.07 -6.71 13.94
C VAL A 146 -17.34 -7.53 14.18
N LEU A 147 -17.80 -7.56 15.42
CA LEU A 147 -19.03 -8.23 15.84
C LEU A 147 -20.19 -7.23 15.88
N ASP A 148 -21.41 -7.76 15.85
CA ASP A 148 -22.66 -6.99 15.95
C ASP A 148 -22.88 -5.96 14.83
N GLU A 149 -22.11 -6.06 13.73
CA GLU A 149 -22.22 -5.24 12.51
C GLU A 149 -23.62 -5.26 11.88
N LYS A 150 -24.36 -6.36 12.05
CA LYS A 150 -25.74 -6.52 11.58
C LYS A 150 -26.71 -5.50 12.19
N ASP A 151 -26.46 -5.05 13.42
CA ASP A 151 -27.29 -4.06 14.12
C ASP A 151 -27.06 -2.64 13.54
N HIS A 152 -26.04 -2.51 12.68
CA HIS A 152 -25.62 -1.28 12.03
C HIS A 152 -25.65 -1.37 10.50
N ALA A 153 -26.29 -2.42 9.94
CA ALA A 153 -26.23 -2.76 8.52
C ALA A 153 -26.71 -1.61 7.61
N GLU A 154 -27.81 -0.93 7.94
CA GLU A 154 -28.33 0.19 7.15
C GLU A 154 -27.28 1.28 6.94
N TYR A 155 -26.56 1.65 8.00
CA TYR A 155 -25.50 2.65 7.91
C TYR A 155 -24.28 2.11 7.17
N LEU A 156 -23.86 0.89 7.45
CA LEU A 156 -22.71 0.28 6.80
C LEU A 156 -22.92 0.13 5.28
N HIS A 157 -24.13 -0.19 4.84
CA HIS A 157 -24.48 -0.19 3.41
C HIS A 157 -24.41 1.21 2.79
N SER A 158 -24.72 2.27 3.54
CA SER A 158 -24.64 3.65 3.04
C SER A 158 -23.21 4.13 2.74
N ILE A 159 -22.20 3.52 3.37
CA ILE A 159 -20.78 3.84 3.16
C ILE A 159 -20.04 2.80 2.31
N LEU A 160 -20.70 1.70 1.94
CA LEU A 160 -20.10 0.67 1.10
C LEU A 160 -19.91 1.22 -0.33
N PRO A 161 -18.69 1.20 -0.89
CA PRO A 161 -18.47 1.71 -2.23
C PRO A 161 -19.10 0.78 -3.28
N VAL A 162 -19.35 1.33 -4.47
CA VAL A 162 -19.94 0.59 -5.60
C VAL A 162 -19.08 -0.62 -6.02
N SER A 163 -17.77 -0.57 -5.78
CA SER A 163 -16.85 -1.70 -6.00
C SER A 163 -17.11 -2.89 -5.07
N GLY A 164 -17.92 -2.73 -4.02
CA GLY A 164 -18.23 -3.74 -3.01
C GLY A 164 -17.13 -3.91 -1.95
N GLU A 165 -16.04 -3.15 -2.03
CA GLU A 165 -14.96 -3.20 -1.03
C GLU A 165 -14.26 -1.85 -0.89
N GLY A 166 -14.11 -1.38 0.35
CA GLY A 166 -13.47 -0.12 0.67
C GLY A 166 -12.57 -0.21 1.89
N ARG A 167 -11.59 0.70 1.95
CA ARG A 167 -10.77 0.90 3.15
C ARG A 167 -11.34 2.04 3.96
N VAL A 168 -11.30 1.93 5.28
CA VAL A 168 -11.82 2.95 6.19
C VAL A 168 -10.83 3.18 7.33
N ILE A 169 -10.92 4.34 7.97
CA ILE A 169 -10.35 4.57 9.29
C ILE A 169 -11.46 4.43 10.31
N LEU A 170 -11.26 3.50 11.24
CA LEU A 170 -12.15 3.24 12.35
C LEU A 170 -11.51 3.78 13.62
N THR A 171 -12.31 4.32 14.53
CA THR A 171 -11.87 4.65 15.88
C THR A 171 -12.30 3.57 16.86
N LEU A 172 -11.44 3.29 17.83
CA LEU A 172 -11.68 2.31 18.88
C LEU A 172 -11.92 3.07 20.18
N GLU A 173 -12.99 2.71 20.89
CA GLU A 173 -13.30 3.26 22.21
C GLU A 173 -13.41 2.12 23.22
N ALA A 174 -12.75 2.28 24.37
CA ALA A 174 -12.79 1.29 25.44
C ALA A 174 -14.00 1.56 26.33
N ASP A 175 -14.93 0.63 26.37
CA ASP A 175 -16.13 0.69 27.21
C ASP A 175 -16.20 -0.50 28.17
N ARG A 176 -17.18 -0.50 29.07
CA ARG A 176 -17.51 -1.61 29.96
C ARG A 176 -18.95 -2.02 29.75
N HIS A 177 -19.12 -3.22 29.19
CA HIS A 177 -20.46 -3.76 28.97
C HIS A 177 -20.85 -4.62 30.15
N ARG A 178 -22.03 -4.35 30.70
CA ARG A 178 -22.62 -5.15 31.77
C ARG A 178 -23.34 -6.35 31.18
N GLN A 179 -22.89 -7.54 31.52
CA GLN A 179 -23.53 -8.78 31.13
C GLN A 179 -24.86 -8.99 31.89
N PRO A 180 -25.76 -9.86 31.37
CA PRO A 180 -27.03 -10.17 32.03
C PRO A 180 -26.87 -10.78 33.44
N ASP A 181 -25.74 -11.42 33.72
CA ASP A 181 -25.40 -11.96 35.04
C ASP A 181 -24.86 -10.90 36.02
N GLY A 182 -24.75 -9.65 35.57
CA GLY A 182 -24.29 -8.51 36.35
C GLY A 182 -22.79 -8.26 36.33
N THR A 183 -21.99 -9.13 35.70
CA THR A 183 -20.54 -8.91 35.53
C THR A 183 -20.25 -7.82 34.51
N GLU A 184 -19.24 -7.00 34.76
CA GLU A 184 -18.73 -6.03 33.77
C GLU A 184 -17.56 -6.64 33.02
N THR A 185 -17.59 -6.55 31.69
CA THR A 185 -16.49 -6.99 30.83
C THR A 185 -16.01 -5.82 30.00
N ASP A 186 -14.68 -5.71 29.87
CA ASP A 186 -14.07 -4.73 28.99
C ASP A 186 -14.49 -5.03 27.54
N SER A 187 -15.03 -4.01 26.87
CA SER A 187 -15.40 -4.02 25.46
C SER A 187 -14.58 -2.97 24.73
N VAL A 188 -14.21 -3.25 23.49
CA VAL A 188 -13.72 -2.23 22.57
C VAL A 188 -14.75 -2.05 21.49
N ASP A 189 -15.43 -0.92 21.53
CA ASP A 189 -16.38 -0.52 20.51
C ASP A 189 -15.63 0.02 19.29
N VAL A 190 -16.18 -0.29 18.12
CA VAL A 190 -15.64 0.11 16.82
C VAL A 190 -16.56 1.17 16.25
N LEU A 191 -16.00 2.32 15.92
CA LEU A 191 -16.75 3.46 15.43
C LEU A 191 -16.25 3.88 14.04
N HIS A 192 -17.19 4.25 13.18
CA HIS A 192 -16.93 4.94 11.92
C HIS A 192 -17.54 6.34 12.01
N ASP A 193 -16.74 7.38 11.80
CA ASP A 193 -17.16 8.79 11.92
C ASP A 193 -17.98 9.10 13.19
N ARG A 194 -17.50 8.58 14.33
CA ARG A 194 -18.10 8.71 15.68
C ARG A 194 -19.44 8.00 15.87
N ARG A 195 -19.85 7.15 14.93
CA ARG A 195 -20.99 6.25 15.08
C ARG A 195 -20.50 4.85 15.39
N VAL A 196 -21.00 4.24 16.47
CA VAL A 196 -20.75 2.83 16.77
C VAL A 196 -21.29 1.97 15.64
N VAL A 197 -20.44 1.09 15.12
CA VAL A 197 -20.72 0.16 14.01
C VAL A 197 -20.48 -1.30 14.37
N GLY A 198 -20.22 -1.56 15.65
CA GLY A 198 -19.99 -2.88 16.20
C GLY A 198 -18.94 -2.84 17.29
N ARG A 199 -18.40 -4.01 17.62
CA ARG A 199 -17.37 -4.16 18.66
C ARG A 199 -16.38 -5.28 18.35
N LEU A 200 -15.25 -5.29 19.03
CA LEU A 200 -14.32 -6.42 18.96
C LEU A 200 -14.82 -7.59 19.82
N SER A 201 -14.26 -8.79 19.61
CA SER A 201 -14.54 -9.93 20.49
C SER A 201 -14.03 -9.67 21.91
N THR A 202 -14.59 -10.36 22.91
CA THR A 202 -14.17 -10.21 24.32
C THR A 202 -12.66 -10.37 24.50
N GLN A 203 -12.08 -11.42 23.93
CA GLN A 203 -10.64 -11.69 24.01
C GLN A 203 -9.80 -10.55 23.40
N MET A 204 -10.20 -10.02 22.25
CA MET A 204 -9.47 -8.91 21.61
C MET A 204 -9.69 -7.59 22.35
N SER A 205 -10.88 -7.40 22.92
CA SER A 205 -11.21 -6.22 23.73
C SER A 205 -10.36 -6.15 24.99
N GLU A 206 -10.21 -7.26 25.73
CA GLU A 206 -9.34 -7.34 26.90
C GLU A 206 -7.88 -6.97 26.58
N GLN A 207 -7.39 -7.37 25.41
CA GLN A 207 -6.03 -7.09 24.96
C GLN A 207 -5.84 -5.63 24.53
N LEU A 208 -6.81 -5.05 23.80
CA LEU A 208 -6.69 -3.70 23.21
C LEU A 208 -7.20 -2.58 24.12
N ALA A 209 -8.13 -2.84 25.05
CA ALA A 209 -8.68 -1.82 25.93
C ALA A 209 -7.59 -1.04 26.71
N PRO A 210 -6.51 -1.65 27.25
CA PRO A 210 -5.43 -0.91 27.87
C PRO A 210 -4.72 0.07 26.92
N VAL A 211 -4.51 -0.33 25.66
CA VAL A 211 -3.90 0.51 24.62
C VAL A 211 -4.81 1.69 24.28
N VAL A 212 -6.11 1.42 24.12
CA VAL A 212 -7.12 2.45 23.81
C VAL A 212 -7.23 3.47 24.93
N ARG A 213 -7.29 3.00 26.19
CA ARG A 213 -7.30 3.87 27.38
C ARG A 213 -6.04 4.71 27.48
N TYR A 214 -4.87 4.12 27.23
CA TYR A 214 -3.59 4.82 27.28
C TYR A 214 -3.55 6.03 26.32
N ALA A 215 -4.04 5.86 25.09
CA ALA A 215 -4.13 6.94 24.12
C ALA A 215 -5.18 7.98 24.52
N PHE A 216 -6.34 7.53 24.99
CA PHE A 216 -7.43 8.40 25.43
C PHE A 216 -7.01 9.31 26.60
N GLU A 217 -6.29 8.78 27.59
CA GLU A 217 -5.71 9.53 28.71
C GLU A 217 -4.72 10.64 28.27
N ARG A 218 -4.23 10.58 27.02
CA ARG A 218 -3.35 11.57 26.40
C ARG A 218 -4.06 12.43 25.36
N ASP A 219 -5.39 12.54 25.48
CA ASP A 219 -6.28 13.28 24.58
C ASP A 219 -6.13 12.88 23.10
N LYS A 220 -5.92 11.58 22.85
CA LYS A 220 -5.85 10.97 21.53
C LYS A 220 -6.91 9.89 21.38
N LEU A 221 -7.63 9.90 20.26
CA LEU A 221 -8.44 8.76 19.84
C LEU A 221 -7.52 7.64 19.35
N THR A 222 -7.90 6.38 19.55
CA THR A 222 -7.20 5.27 18.90
C THR A 222 -7.85 4.98 17.57
N ALA A 223 -7.10 5.10 16.47
CA ALA A 223 -7.57 4.76 15.14
C ALA A 223 -6.92 3.47 14.64
N ALA A 224 -7.62 2.75 13.79
CA ALA A 224 -7.09 1.59 13.09
C ALA A 224 -7.61 1.60 11.64
N TRP A 225 -6.85 0.96 10.76
CA TRP A 225 -7.35 0.65 9.44
C TRP A 225 -8.46 -0.37 9.52
N GLY A 226 -9.47 -0.22 8.68
CA GLY A 226 -10.51 -1.22 8.47
C GLY A 226 -10.74 -1.52 7.01
N THR A 227 -11.42 -2.63 6.77
CA THR A 227 -11.95 -3.01 5.46
C THR A 227 -13.44 -3.27 5.62
N ILE A 228 -14.24 -2.55 4.84
CA ILE A 228 -15.65 -2.83 4.63
C ILE A 228 -15.79 -3.58 3.31
N ARG A 229 -16.47 -4.73 3.33
CA ARG A 229 -16.75 -5.54 2.14
C ARG A 229 -18.18 -6.02 2.19
N GLY A 230 -18.86 -5.97 1.06
CA GLY A 230 -20.21 -6.49 0.97
C GLY A 230 -20.82 -6.39 -0.41
N ASN A 231 -22.09 -6.76 -0.46
CA ASN A 231 -22.98 -6.55 -1.58
C ASN A 231 -24.33 -6.05 -1.04
N ALA A 232 -25.41 -6.16 -1.83
CA ALA A 232 -26.74 -5.71 -1.42
C ALA A 232 -27.36 -6.53 -0.26
N PHE A 233 -26.81 -7.70 0.08
CA PHE A 233 -27.40 -8.66 1.03
C PHE A 233 -26.51 -8.98 2.22
N GLU A 234 -25.19 -9.01 2.02
CA GLU A 234 -24.22 -9.37 3.04
C GLU A 234 -23.17 -8.27 3.17
N LEU A 235 -22.79 -7.98 4.40
CA LEU A 235 -21.79 -6.97 4.73
C LEU A 235 -20.88 -7.50 5.85
N SER A 236 -19.61 -7.17 5.73
CA SER A 236 -18.57 -7.48 6.71
C SER A 236 -17.68 -6.27 6.93
N LEU A 237 -17.37 -6.02 8.19
CA LEU A 237 -16.43 -5.01 8.64
C LEU A 237 -15.30 -5.69 9.43
N SER A 238 -14.08 -5.26 9.17
CA SER A 238 -12.89 -5.75 9.87
C SER A 238 -11.98 -4.60 10.27
N VAL A 239 -11.26 -4.79 11.37
CA VAL A 239 -10.23 -3.90 11.89
C VAL A 239 -8.87 -4.55 11.69
N GLN A 240 -7.85 -3.78 11.36
CA GLN A 240 -6.48 -4.23 11.17
C GLN A 240 -5.58 -3.48 12.12
N THR A 241 -4.99 -4.24 13.04
CA THR A 241 -4.11 -3.69 14.05
C THR A 241 -3.08 -4.72 14.45
N ALA A 242 -1.86 -4.27 14.72
CA ALA A 242 -0.90 -5.03 15.49
C ALA A 242 -1.51 -5.45 16.84
N ARG A 243 -1.05 -6.57 17.38
CA ARG A 243 -1.46 -6.98 18.73
C ARG A 243 -0.85 -6.02 19.74
N ALA A 244 -1.49 -5.88 20.89
CA ALA A 244 -1.00 -5.00 21.95
C ALA A 244 0.45 -5.33 22.36
N GLU A 245 0.81 -6.63 22.35
CA GLU A 245 2.16 -7.13 22.65
C GLU A 245 3.21 -6.81 21.57
N ASP A 246 2.78 -6.56 20.34
CA ASP A 246 3.64 -6.26 19.18
C ASP A 246 3.88 -4.74 19.02
N LEU A 247 3.21 -3.90 19.81
CA LEU A 247 3.37 -2.45 19.73
C LEU A 247 4.72 -2.02 20.28
N SER A 248 5.48 -1.28 19.46
CA SER A 248 6.78 -0.78 19.86
C SER A 248 6.66 0.30 20.96
N PRO A 249 7.66 0.44 21.85
CA PRO A 249 7.69 1.53 22.83
C PRO A 249 7.55 2.92 22.19
N ALA A 250 8.15 3.11 21.01
CA ALA A 250 8.07 4.35 20.25
C ALA A 250 6.63 4.73 19.87
N TRP A 251 5.74 3.75 19.63
CA TRP A 251 4.34 4.04 19.36
C TRP A 251 3.64 4.65 20.57
N PHE A 252 3.88 4.12 21.78
CA PHE A 252 3.30 4.67 23.01
C PHE A 252 3.84 6.05 23.35
N GLU A 253 5.12 6.31 23.06
CA GLU A 253 5.74 7.62 23.28
C GLU A 253 5.23 8.69 22.32
N GLN A 254 5.06 8.34 21.03
CA GLN A 254 4.78 9.30 19.96
C GLN A 254 3.29 9.45 19.67
N LEU A 255 2.50 8.39 19.90
CA LEU A 255 1.09 8.28 19.52
C LEU A 255 0.85 8.85 18.10
N PRO A 256 1.54 8.30 17.09
CA PRO A 256 1.67 8.94 15.78
C PRO A 256 0.31 9.06 15.09
N HIS A 257 0.05 10.25 14.53
CA HIS A 257 -1.06 10.42 13.58
C HIS A 257 -0.64 9.77 12.26
N GLY A 258 -1.29 8.67 11.90
CA GLY A 258 -0.75 7.77 10.88
C GLY A 258 -1.09 8.11 9.44
N LEU A 259 -1.88 9.14 9.18
CA LEU A 259 -2.21 9.55 7.81
C LEU A 259 -2.05 11.06 7.65
N PRO A 260 -0.95 11.50 7.02
CA PRO A 260 -0.80 12.90 6.64
C PRO A 260 -2.02 13.38 5.84
N PRO A 261 -2.50 14.61 6.07
CA PRO A 261 -3.61 15.14 5.29
C PRO A 261 -3.22 15.20 3.81
N LEU A 262 -4.17 14.81 2.96
CA LEU A 262 -4.08 14.95 1.51
C LEU A 262 -5.00 16.07 1.05
N VAL A 263 -4.64 16.72 -0.07
CA VAL A 263 -5.56 17.62 -0.77
C VAL A 263 -6.84 16.89 -1.19
N PRO A 264 -7.98 17.58 -1.44
CA PRO A 264 -9.19 16.95 -1.93
C PRO A 264 -8.98 16.21 -3.25
N GLU A 265 -9.75 15.16 -3.49
CA GLU A 265 -9.72 14.40 -4.75
C GLU A 265 -10.18 15.26 -5.94
N GLN A 266 -9.47 15.13 -7.07
CA GLN A 266 -9.72 15.87 -8.31
C GLN A 266 -9.47 14.96 -9.51
N GLU A 267 -10.10 15.26 -10.65
CA GLU A 267 -9.89 14.51 -11.90
C GLU A 267 -8.46 14.66 -12.43
N HIS A 268 -7.84 15.81 -12.20
CA HIS A 268 -6.50 16.11 -12.66
C HIS A 268 -5.73 16.95 -11.64
N TYR A 269 -4.42 16.72 -11.58
CA TYR A 269 -3.48 17.50 -10.81
C TYR A 269 -2.35 17.96 -11.72
N GLU A 270 -1.94 19.22 -11.58
CA GLU A 270 -0.72 19.72 -12.22
C GLU A 270 0.49 19.17 -11.45
N LEU A 271 1.38 18.51 -12.18
CA LEU A 271 2.59 17.89 -11.64
C LEU A 271 3.82 18.60 -12.20
N GLU A 272 4.84 18.75 -11.37
CA GLU A 272 6.15 19.21 -11.81
C GLU A 272 6.85 18.14 -12.65
N ASP A 273 7.71 18.60 -13.56
CA ASP A 273 8.59 17.75 -14.35
C ASP A 273 9.52 16.96 -13.43
N ALA A 274 9.55 15.64 -13.59
CA ALA A 274 10.28 14.74 -12.70
C ALA A 274 11.03 13.64 -13.44
N TYR A 275 10.94 13.60 -14.78
CA TYR A 275 11.64 12.61 -15.58
C TYR A 275 13.14 12.66 -15.33
N ARG A 276 13.70 11.49 -14.98
CA ARG A 276 15.15 11.28 -15.00
C ARG A 276 15.45 10.01 -15.79
N PRO A 277 16.26 10.11 -16.85
CA PRO A 277 16.55 8.94 -17.65
C PRO A 277 17.45 7.96 -16.88
N SER A 278 17.17 6.67 -17.04
CA SER A 278 18.08 5.58 -16.64
C SER A 278 19.40 5.66 -17.42
N HIS A 279 20.37 4.84 -17.01
CA HIS A 279 21.65 4.74 -17.70
C HIS A 279 21.46 4.39 -19.17
N ALA A 280 20.64 3.39 -19.50
CA ALA A 280 20.41 2.96 -20.87
C ALA A 280 19.57 3.95 -21.69
N GLU A 281 18.69 4.74 -21.05
CA GLU A 281 17.98 5.85 -21.71
C GLU A 281 18.96 6.97 -22.09
N LYS A 282 19.99 7.25 -21.27
CA LYS A 282 21.07 8.21 -21.60
C LYS A 282 22.08 7.66 -22.60
N HIS A 283 22.33 6.35 -22.55
CA HIS A 283 23.35 5.64 -23.31
C HIS A 283 22.73 4.46 -24.07
N PRO A 284 22.02 4.70 -25.19
CA PRO A 284 21.33 3.64 -25.93
C PRO A 284 22.24 2.51 -26.40
N GLU A 285 23.54 2.78 -26.60
CA GLU A 285 24.57 1.79 -26.92
C GLU A 285 24.82 0.76 -25.82
N SER A 286 24.46 1.08 -24.58
CA SER A 286 24.52 0.17 -23.43
C SER A 286 23.31 -0.77 -23.35
N ARG A 287 22.27 -0.52 -24.18
CA ARG A 287 21.09 -1.35 -24.25
C ARG A 287 21.43 -2.71 -24.86
N ARG A 288 20.79 -3.76 -24.33
CA ARG A 288 20.89 -5.09 -24.93
C ARG A 288 20.26 -5.10 -26.34
N PRO A 289 20.85 -5.81 -27.31
CA PRO A 289 20.17 -6.07 -28.57
C PRO A 289 18.85 -6.81 -28.32
N ALA A 290 17.78 -6.43 -29.01
CA ALA A 290 16.53 -7.18 -28.98
C ALA A 290 16.79 -8.64 -29.36
N ALA A 291 16.22 -9.60 -28.62
CA ALA A 291 16.33 -11.00 -28.97
C ALA A 291 15.74 -11.21 -30.39
N PRO A 292 16.38 -12.02 -31.25
CA PRO A 292 15.79 -12.38 -32.52
C PRO A 292 14.41 -13.03 -32.27
N ALA A 293 13.41 -12.65 -33.07
CA ALA A 293 12.08 -13.21 -32.97
C ALA A 293 12.14 -14.75 -33.02
N PRO A 294 11.28 -15.47 -32.29
CA PRO A 294 11.24 -16.92 -32.37
C PRO A 294 11.01 -17.32 -33.83
N GLU A 295 11.94 -18.10 -34.38
CA GLU A 295 11.86 -18.65 -35.73
C GLU A 295 10.56 -19.47 -35.81
N ASN A 296 9.65 -19.08 -36.72
CA ASN A 296 8.43 -19.84 -36.96
C ASN A 296 8.83 -21.28 -37.29
N PRO A 297 8.23 -22.31 -36.65
CA PRO A 297 8.53 -23.69 -37.01
C PRO A 297 8.20 -23.87 -38.50
N ALA A 298 9.19 -24.35 -39.25
CA ALA A 298 9.04 -24.62 -40.67
C ALA A 298 7.82 -25.53 -40.91
N PRO A 299 7.01 -25.27 -41.95
CA PRO A 299 5.86 -26.10 -42.25
C PRO A 299 6.32 -27.52 -42.53
N SER A 300 5.80 -28.48 -41.76
CA SER A 300 6.04 -29.90 -41.98
C SER A 300 5.56 -30.27 -43.38
N SER A 301 6.47 -30.77 -44.21
CA SER A 301 6.17 -31.34 -45.53
C SER A 301 5.74 -32.80 -45.40
#